data_AF-A0A4R4S1V9-F1
#
_entry.id   AF-A0A4R4S1V9-F1
#
_cell.length_a   1.000
_cell.length_b   1.000
_cell.length_c   1.000
_cell.angle_alpha   90.00
_cell.angle_beta   90.00
_cell.angle_gamma   90.00
#
_symmetry.space_group_name_H-M   'P 1'
#
loop_
_entity.id
_entity.type
_entity.pdbx_description
1 polymer ?
#
loop_
_entity_poly.entity_id
_entity_poly.type
_entity_poly.pdbx_seq_one_letter_code
_entity_poly.pdbx_strand_id
1 'polypeptide(L)'
;MTTLGLDRDTTDDAVLAASELATNALTHAGSSTPTVPPELWLWARVTPRPQLLISVFDACRSSWPDTTPGDLLDDHGRGISIVALLAEAWGAHPSRSICTGGIPGKAVWTAFPLKGTWPDARTTAPPMLAARHMAAMLTARGVMNTTHRHGRGVSLVTVPINTTEEVNIWIEPSHLSYTTPTGTRHRRPIIDLQDTTEILVCHIGQSREGDR
;
A
#
# COMPACT_ATOMS: atom_id res chain seq x y z
N MET A 1 -15.94 -3.61 13.22
CA MET A 1 -14.54 -3.21 13.47
C MET A 1 -13.97 -3.71 14.80
N THR A 2 -14.79 -4.20 15.73
CA THR A 2 -14.34 -4.88 16.97
C THR A 2 -13.44 -6.09 16.73
N THR A 3 -13.60 -6.81 15.60
CA THR A 3 -12.73 -7.94 15.22
C THR A 3 -11.27 -7.53 14.92
N LEU A 4 -11.01 -6.25 14.63
CA LEU A 4 -9.66 -5.71 14.41
C LEU A 4 -9.04 -5.14 15.69
N GLY A 5 -9.73 -5.20 16.83
CA GLY A 5 -9.20 -4.67 18.11
C GLY A 5 -9.14 -3.13 18.19
N LEU A 6 -9.84 -2.43 17.29
CA LEU A 6 -9.95 -0.97 17.32
C LEU A 6 -10.98 -0.54 18.37
N ASP A 7 -10.61 0.43 19.20
CA ASP A 7 -11.58 1.13 20.04
C ASP A 7 -12.46 2.06 19.20
N ARG A 8 -13.53 2.57 19.82
CA ARG A 8 -14.54 3.39 19.13
C ARG A 8 -13.95 4.70 18.62
N ASP A 9 -13.16 5.37 19.45
CA ASP A 9 -12.56 6.66 19.09
C ASP A 9 -11.62 6.50 17.89
N THR A 10 -10.75 5.48 17.91
CA THR A 10 -9.87 5.15 16.77
C THR A 10 -10.67 4.78 15.52
N THR A 11 -11.83 4.15 15.67
CA THR A 11 -12.71 3.81 14.55
C THR A 11 -13.31 5.07 13.92
N ASP A 12 -13.82 5.99 14.73
CA ASP A 12 -14.41 7.24 14.26
C ASP A 12 -13.34 8.12 13.59
N ASP A 13 -12.14 8.18 14.16
CA ASP A 13 -10.97 8.86 13.58
C ASP A 13 -10.57 8.24 12.23
N ALA A 14 -10.55 6.92 12.13
CA ALA A 14 -10.22 6.20 10.90
C ALA A 14 -11.26 6.41 9.80
N VAL A 15 -12.55 6.46 10.15
CA VAL A 15 -13.63 6.77 9.21
C VAL A 15 -13.52 8.20 8.71
N LEU A 16 -13.28 9.16 9.61
CA LEU A 16 -13.09 10.56 9.24
C LEU A 16 -11.88 10.73 8.31
N ALA A 17 -10.74 10.13 8.64
CA ALA A 17 -9.55 10.19 7.79
C ALA A 17 -9.79 9.55 6.41
N ALA A 18 -10.53 8.43 6.34
CA ALA A 18 -10.89 7.83 5.06
C ALA A 18 -11.76 8.77 4.20
N SER A 19 -12.73 9.46 4.82
CA SER A 19 -13.57 10.46 4.15
C SER A 19 -12.78 11.66 3.64
N GLU A 20 -11.83 12.18 4.42
CA GLU A 20 -10.95 13.28 4.01
C GLU A 20 -10.04 12.85 2.85
N LEU A 21 -9.41 11.67 2.92
CA LEU A 21 -8.58 11.16 1.83
C LEU A 21 -9.38 10.94 0.54
N ALA A 22 -10.59 10.37 0.64
CA ALA A 22 -11.46 10.16 -0.51
C ALA A 22 -11.93 11.49 -1.12
N THR A 23 -12.28 12.47 -0.29
CA THR A 23 -12.69 13.82 -0.73
C THR A 23 -11.55 14.55 -1.42
N ASN A 24 -10.34 14.47 -0.85
CA ASN A 24 -9.14 15.03 -1.47
C ASN A 24 -8.85 14.37 -2.82
N ALA A 25 -8.93 13.05 -2.90
CA ALA A 25 -8.73 12.34 -4.15
C ALA A 25 -9.78 12.72 -5.21
N LEU A 26 -11.06 12.79 -4.85
CA LEU A 26 -12.12 13.19 -5.79
C LEU A 26 -11.97 14.65 -6.26
N THR A 27 -11.55 15.55 -5.37
CA THR A 27 -11.34 16.97 -5.67
C THR A 27 -10.08 17.20 -6.52
N HIS A 28 -9.00 16.44 -6.26
CA HIS A 28 -7.66 16.69 -6.81
C HIS A 28 -7.15 15.63 -7.79
N ALA A 29 -7.89 14.56 -8.08
CA ALA A 29 -7.55 13.53 -9.08
C ALA A 29 -7.30 14.12 -10.48
N GLY A 30 -7.70 15.37 -10.70
CA GLY A 30 -7.48 16.11 -11.93
C GLY A 30 -8.30 15.56 -13.09
N SER A 31 -8.30 16.29 -14.20
CA SER A 31 -8.94 15.86 -15.43
C SER A 31 -8.07 14.84 -16.17
N SER A 32 -7.88 13.64 -15.61
CA SER A 32 -7.21 12.57 -16.35
C SER A 32 -8.12 12.10 -17.49
N THR A 33 -7.55 11.91 -18.69
CA THR A 33 -8.26 11.29 -19.83
C THR A 33 -7.56 9.98 -20.19
N PRO A 34 -8.23 8.81 -20.05
CA PRO A 34 -9.57 8.62 -19.48
C PRO A 34 -9.64 8.94 -17.99
N THR A 35 -10.84 9.25 -17.50
CA THR A 35 -11.10 9.48 -16.07
C THR A 35 -10.89 8.17 -15.31
N VAL A 36 -9.99 8.18 -14.33
CA VAL A 36 -9.73 7.05 -13.46
C VAL A 36 -10.34 7.36 -12.09
N PRO A 37 -11.35 6.59 -11.63
CA PRO A 37 -11.91 6.82 -10.31
C PRO A 37 -10.87 6.51 -9.23
N PRO A 38 -10.86 7.25 -8.11
CA PRO A 38 -10.02 6.92 -6.98
C PRO A 38 -10.32 5.51 -6.43
N GLU A 39 -9.31 4.86 -5.87
CA GLU A 39 -9.45 3.53 -5.27
C GLU A 39 -9.16 3.60 -3.76
N LEU A 40 -10.07 3.11 -2.93
CA LEU A 40 -9.88 2.98 -1.49
C LEU A 40 -9.38 1.58 -1.14
N TRP A 41 -8.24 1.50 -0.47
CA TRP A 41 -7.62 0.25 -0.04
C TRP A 41 -7.41 0.26 1.47
N LEU A 42 -7.63 -0.90 2.10
CA LEU A 42 -7.39 -1.10 3.52
C LEU A 42 -6.59 -2.39 3.73
N TRP A 43 -5.56 -2.32 4.56
CA TRP A 43 -4.82 -3.51 4.98
C TRP A 43 -4.18 -3.29 6.34
N ALA A 44 -3.79 -4.37 7.00
CA ALA A 44 -3.00 -4.30 8.23
C ALA A 44 -1.52 -4.56 7.94
N ARG A 45 -0.65 -3.95 8.74
CA ARG A 45 0.79 -4.29 8.79
C ARG A 45 1.24 -4.47 10.23
N VAL A 46 2.42 -5.05 10.41
CA VAL A 46 3.09 -5.26 11.70
C VAL A 46 4.44 -4.57 11.76
N THR A 47 5.10 -4.32 10.63
CA THR A 47 6.37 -3.57 10.59
C THR A 47 6.09 -2.11 10.19
N PRO A 48 6.56 -1.09 10.95
CA PRO A 48 7.40 -1.19 12.14
C PRO A 48 6.65 -1.53 13.44
N ARG A 49 5.33 -1.32 13.47
CA ARG A 49 4.42 -1.74 14.55
C ARG A 49 3.03 -2.08 13.99
N PRO A 50 2.18 -2.81 14.75
CA PRO A 50 0.82 -3.16 14.33
C PRO A 50 -0.06 -1.95 14.00
N GLN A 51 -0.48 -1.82 12.74
CA GLN A 51 -1.29 -0.70 12.28
C GLN A 51 -2.29 -1.13 11.20
N LEU A 52 -3.45 -0.47 11.18
CA LEU A 52 -4.39 -0.47 10.08
C LEU A 52 -4.00 0.69 9.16
N LEU A 53 -3.78 0.38 7.89
CA LEU A 53 -3.56 1.35 6.84
C LEU A 53 -4.85 1.56 6.06
N ILE A 54 -5.15 2.82 5.82
CA ILE A 54 -6.18 3.28 4.89
C ILE A 54 -5.45 4.09 3.84
N SER A 55 -5.61 3.70 2.58
CA SER A 55 -4.95 4.36 1.46
C SER A 55 -5.95 4.67 0.38
N VAL A 56 -5.83 5.85 -0.22
CA VAL A 56 -6.57 6.22 -1.42
C VAL A 56 -5.59 6.44 -2.56
N PHE A 57 -5.83 5.76 -3.67
CA PHE A 57 -5.12 5.98 -4.92
C PHE A 57 -5.91 6.91 -5.82
N ASP A 58 -5.21 7.80 -6.52
CA ASP A 58 -5.73 8.55 -7.65
C ASP A 58 -4.67 8.69 -8.75
N ALA A 59 -5.12 8.92 -9.99
CA ALA A 59 -4.25 8.99 -11.16
C ALA A 59 -3.53 10.35 -11.32
N CYS A 60 -3.72 11.32 -10.41
CA CYS A 60 -3.07 12.61 -10.48
C CYS A 60 -1.60 12.49 -10.08
N ARG A 61 -0.71 12.82 -11.01
CA ARG A 61 0.75 12.78 -10.79
C ARG A 61 1.38 14.14 -10.52
N SER A 62 0.64 15.22 -10.80
CA SER A 62 1.15 16.61 -10.74
C SER A 62 0.85 17.31 -9.42
N SER A 63 -0.21 16.91 -8.72
CA SER A 63 -0.52 17.42 -7.39
C SER A 63 -0.09 16.39 -6.35
N TRP A 64 0.63 16.80 -5.32
CA TRP A 64 0.98 15.97 -4.17
C TRP A 64 0.45 16.66 -2.91
N PRO A 65 0.01 15.89 -1.88
CA PRO A 65 -0.41 16.48 -0.63
C PRO A 65 0.75 17.27 -0.02
N ASP A 66 0.47 18.51 0.40
CA ASP A 66 1.46 19.32 1.09
C ASP A 66 1.72 18.73 2.48
N THR A 67 2.99 18.65 2.85
CA THR A 67 3.44 18.12 4.16
C THR A 67 3.76 19.24 5.14
N THR A 68 3.70 20.50 4.70
CA THR A 68 3.87 21.64 5.58
C THR A 68 2.60 21.85 6.41
N PRO A 69 2.72 22.15 7.72
CA PRO A 69 1.57 22.56 8.52
C PRO A 69 1.01 23.85 7.91
N GLY A 70 -0.10 23.73 7.19
CA GLY A 70 -0.82 24.88 6.66
C GLY A 70 -1.38 25.73 7.79
N ASP A 71 -1.54 27.02 7.53
CA ASP A 71 -2.30 27.89 8.41
C ASP A 71 -3.75 27.36 8.46
N LEU A 72 -4.33 27.18 9.65
CA LEU A 72 -5.66 26.56 9.84
C LEU A 72 -6.80 27.33 9.13
N LEU A 73 -6.49 28.52 8.62
CA LEU A 73 -7.36 29.44 7.89
C LEU A 73 -7.36 29.25 6.37
N ASP A 74 -6.51 28.38 5.80
CA ASP A 74 -6.57 28.03 4.38
C ASP A 74 -7.54 26.86 4.15
N ASP A 75 -8.68 27.14 3.54
CA ASP A 75 -9.76 26.18 3.30
C ASP A 75 -9.34 25.05 2.33
N HIS A 76 -8.29 25.25 1.52
CA HIS A 76 -7.85 24.30 0.50
C HIS A 76 -6.86 23.22 0.98
N GLY A 77 -6.49 23.21 2.27
CA GLY A 77 -5.51 22.27 2.86
C GLY A 77 -5.95 21.58 4.16
N ARG A 78 -7.20 21.79 4.62
CA ARG A 78 -7.66 21.28 5.92
C ARG A 78 -7.73 19.76 6.01
N GLY A 79 -8.12 19.07 4.95
CA GLY A 79 -8.34 17.62 5.00
C GLY A 79 -7.09 16.84 5.40
N ILE A 80 -5.92 17.20 4.84
CA ILE A 80 -4.65 16.58 5.24
C ILE A 80 -4.22 17.00 6.65
N SER A 81 -4.50 18.24 7.07
CA SER A 81 -4.22 18.69 8.43
C SER A 81 -5.04 17.92 9.47
N ILE A 82 -6.30 17.59 9.17
CA ILE A 82 -7.15 16.71 10.00
C ILE A 82 -6.56 15.30 10.04
N VAL A 83 -6.21 14.72 8.89
CA VAL A 83 -5.56 13.39 8.84
C VAL A 83 -4.27 13.37 9.67
N ALA A 84 -3.45 14.42 9.58
CA ALA A 84 -2.21 14.53 10.34
C ALA A 84 -2.43 14.63 11.86
N LEU A 85 -3.56 15.18 12.30
CA LEU A 85 -3.93 15.26 13.71
C LEU A 85 -4.43 13.92 14.28
N LEU A 86 -5.19 13.17 13.48
CA LEU A 86 -5.86 11.94 13.92
C LEU A 86 -4.98 10.69 13.79
N ALA A 87 -4.11 10.66 12.78
CA ALA A 87 -3.33 9.49 12.43
C ALA A 87 -2.03 9.39 13.22
N GLU A 88 -1.59 8.16 13.48
CA GLU A 88 -0.27 7.92 14.08
C GLU A 88 0.87 8.13 13.06
N ALA A 89 0.57 7.94 11.79
CA ALA A 89 1.44 8.28 10.67
C ALA A 89 0.59 8.44 9.40
N TRP A 90 1.07 9.25 8.47
CA TRP A 90 0.50 9.37 7.14
C TRP A 90 1.61 9.66 6.13
N GLY A 91 1.28 9.55 4.85
CA GLY A 91 2.19 9.94 3.78
C GLY A 91 1.61 9.74 2.40
N ALA A 92 2.46 9.92 1.39
CA ALA A 92 2.10 9.63 0.00
C ALA A 92 3.29 9.01 -0.74
N HIS A 93 3.01 8.17 -1.74
CA HIS A 93 4.04 7.61 -2.61
C HIS A 93 3.50 7.34 -4.02
N PRO A 94 4.37 7.25 -5.04
CA PRO A 94 3.97 6.79 -6.36
C PRO A 94 3.37 5.39 -6.27
N SER A 95 2.29 5.16 -7.00
CA SER A 95 1.63 3.86 -7.05
C SER A 95 0.93 3.66 -8.38
N ARG A 96 0.22 2.55 -8.53
CA ARG A 96 -0.51 2.19 -9.76
C ARG A 96 -1.91 1.71 -9.40
N SER A 97 -2.87 1.81 -10.29
CA SER A 97 -4.24 1.37 -10.01
C SER A 97 -4.38 -0.17 -10.06
N ILE A 98 -5.27 -0.77 -9.26
CA ILE A 98 -5.65 -2.19 -9.38
C ILE A 98 -6.78 -2.34 -10.40
N CYS A 99 -7.71 -1.38 -10.45
CA CYS A 99 -8.96 -1.50 -11.18
C CYS A 99 -8.86 -1.09 -12.65
N THR A 100 -7.84 -0.32 -13.03
CA THR A 100 -7.67 0.24 -14.38
C THR A 100 -6.33 -0.14 -15.00
N GLY A 101 -5.93 -1.41 -14.85
CA GLY A 101 -4.80 -1.99 -15.59
C GLY A 101 -3.45 -1.38 -15.24
N GLY A 102 -3.26 -0.93 -14.00
CA GLY A 102 -1.97 -0.41 -13.56
C GLY A 102 -1.64 0.98 -14.08
N ILE A 103 -2.64 1.84 -14.32
CA ILE A 103 -2.39 3.26 -14.62
C ILE A 103 -1.58 3.87 -13.47
N PRO A 104 -0.45 4.57 -13.77
CA PRO A 104 0.36 5.20 -12.74
C PRO A 104 -0.34 6.42 -12.13
N GLY A 105 -0.10 6.62 -10.84
CA GLY A 105 -0.67 7.70 -10.04
C GLY A 105 0.06 7.81 -8.71
N LYS A 106 -0.65 8.23 -7.68
CA LYS A 106 -0.16 8.30 -6.31
C LYS A 106 -1.12 7.58 -5.37
N ALA A 107 -0.59 7.10 -4.26
CA ALA A 107 -1.37 6.62 -3.13
C ALA A 107 -1.09 7.53 -1.93
N VAL A 108 -2.13 8.08 -1.32
CA VAL A 108 -2.06 8.81 -0.05
C VAL A 108 -2.61 7.90 1.04
N TRP A 109 -1.87 7.73 2.12
CA TRP A 109 -2.19 6.76 3.17
C TRP A 109 -2.13 7.37 4.56
N THR A 110 -2.91 6.77 5.46
CA THR A 110 -2.94 7.04 6.90
C THR A 110 -2.87 5.72 7.67
N ALA A 111 -2.29 5.75 8.86
CA ALA A 111 -2.07 4.59 9.70
C ALA A 111 -2.59 4.81 11.12
N PHE A 112 -3.42 3.86 11.58
CA PHE A 112 -4.01 3.83 12.92
C PHE A 112 -3.47 2.64 13.70
N PRO A 113 -3.25 2.77 15.02
CA PRO A 113 -2.70 1.67 15.83
C PRO A 113 -3.70 0.51 15.92
N LEU A 114 -3.23 -0.71 15.67
CA LEU A 114 -3.99 -1.93 15.99
C LEU A 114 -3.56 -2.42 17.37
N LYS A 115 -4.47 -2.28 18.35
CA LYS A 115 -4.23 -2.69 19.74
C LYS A 115 -4.54 -4.18 19.94
N GLY A 116 -3.97 -4.78 21.00
CA GLY A 116 -4.26 -6.15 21.41
C GLY A 116 -3.37 -7.22 20.77
N THR A 117 -3.88 -8.45 20.64
CA THR A 117 -3.12 -9.62 20.15
C THR A 117 -3.03 -9.68 18.62
N TRP A 118 -2.94 -8.54 17.94
CA TRP A 118 -2.85 -8.48 16.48
C TRP A 118 -1.40 -8.74 16.01
N PRO A 119 -1.19 -9.53 14.94
CA PRO A 119 -2.18 -10.33 14.23
C PRO A 119 -2.51 -11.61 14.99
N ASP A 120 -3.75 -12.08 14.90
CA ASP A 120 -4.05 -13.45 15.31
C ASP A 120 -3.33 -14.40 14.34
N ALA A 121 -2.37 -15.16 14.84
CA ALA A 121 -1.59 -16.11 14.03
C ALA A 121 -2.47 -17.13 13.28
N ARG A 122 -3.72 -17.35 13.71
CA ARG A 122 -4.70 -18.20 13.04
C ARG A 122 -5.29 -17.57 11.77
N THR A 123 -5.06 -16.28 11.55
CA THR A 123 -5.63 -15.50 10.45
C THR A 123 -4.68 -15.30 9.25
N THR A 124 -3.47 -15.86 9.30
CA THR A 124 -2.51 -15.75 8.19
C THR A 124 -2.87 -16.71 7.07
N ALA A 125 -2.88 -16.21 5.83
CA ALA A 125 -3.11 -17.05 4.66
C ALA A 125 -1.95 -18.06 4.46
N PRO A 126 -2.24 -19.31 4.03
CA PRO A 126 -1.21 -20.25 3.62
C PRO A 126 -0.29 -19.66 2.52
N PRO A 127 1.01 -20.03 2.49
CA PRO A 127 1.98 -19.46 1.55
C PRO A 127 1.55 -19.50 0.07
N MET A 128 0.85 -20.55 -0.35
CA MET A 128 0.34 -20.66 -1.73
C MET A 128 -0.69 -19.56 -2.04
N LEU A 129 -1.62 -19.30 -1.12
CA LEU A 129 -2.65 -18.28 -1.32
C LEU A 129 -2.06 -16.88 -1.24
N ALA A 130 -1.13 -16.64 -0.32
CA ALA A 130 -0.39 -15.39 -0.23
C ALA A 130 0.39 -15.09 -1.52
N ALA A 131 1.11 -16.08 -2.06
CA ALA A 131 1.85 -15.94 -3.32
C ALA A 131 0.93 -15.65 -4.52
N ARG A 132 -0.18 -16.39 -4.64
CA ARG A 132 -1.19 -16.16 -5.67
C ARG A 132 -1.79 -14.77 -5.59
N HIS A 133 -2.12 -14.32 -4.37
CA HIS A 133 -2.69 -13.00 -4.14
C HIS A 133 -1.71 -11.90 -4.51
N MET A 134 -0.47 -11.95 -4.03
CA MET A 134 0.59 -10.99 -4.38
C MET A 134 0.83 -10.94 -5.89
N ALA A 135 0.94 -12.10 -6.56
CA ALA A 135 1.12 -12.15 -8.01
C ALA A 135 -0.06 -11.53 -8.78
N ALA A 136 -1.30 -11.79 -8.34
CA ALA A 136 -2.50 -11.22 -8.93
C ALA A 136 -2.53 -9.68 -8.75
N MET A 137 -2.19 -9.19 -7.56
CA MET A 137 -2.13 -7.75 -7.29
C MET A 137 -1.05 -7.04 -8.11
N LEU A 138 0.16 -7.60 -8.17
CA LEU A 138 1.25 -7.07 -9.00
C LEU A 138 0.86 -7.04 -10.48
N THR A 139 0.21 -8.10 -10.97
CA THR A 139 -0.27 -8.17 -12.35
C THR A 139 -1.34 -7.11 -12.63
N ALA A 140 -2.33 -6.96 -11.74
CA ALA A 140 -3.38 -5.94 -11.85
C ALA A 140 -2.80 -4.52 -11.87
N ARG A 141 -1.70 -4.31 -11.14
CA ARG A 141 -0.90 -3.06 -11.11
C ARG A 141 -0.02 -2.85 -12.34
N GLY A 142 -0.05 -3.75 -13.32
CA GLY A 142 0.71 -3.65 -14.57
C GLY A 142 2.17 -4.15 -14.47
N VAL A 143 2.50 -4.94 -13.44
CA VAL A 143 3.78 -5.65 -13.33
C VAL A 143 3.64 -7.00 -14.04
N MET A 144 3.74 -6.95 -15.36
CA MET A 144 3.62 -8.12 -16.25
C MET A 144 4.72 -9.14 -15.99
N ASN A 145 4.47 -10.40 -16.36
CA ASN A 145 5.40 -11.53 -16.17
C ASN A 145 5.75 -11.85 -14.71
N THR A 146 4.98 -11.35 -13.74
CA THR A 146 5.06 -11.83 -12.36
C THR A 146 4.66 -13.29 -12.32
N THR A 147 5.53 -14.17 -11.81
CA THR A 147 5.24 -15.60 -11.68
C THR A 147 5.28 -16.03 -10.22
N HIS A 148 4.60 -17.12 -9.91
CA HIS A 148 4.70 -17.75 -8.60
C HIS A 148 4.81 -19.27 -8.72
N ARG A 149 5.51 -19.89 -7.78
CA ARG A 149 5.66 -21.34 -7.65
C ARG A 149 5.48 -21.73 -6.19
N HIS A 150 5.09 -22.98 -5.95
CA HIS A 150 4.94 -23.51 -4.61
C HIS A 150 5.48 -24.93 -4.53
N GLY A 151 6.16 -25.24 -3.44
CA GLY A 151 6.65 -26.58 -3.15
C GLY A 151 7.11 -26.70 -1.71
N ARG A 152 6.86 -27.87 -1.11
CA ARG A 152 7.32 -28.21 0.26
C ARG A 152 6.95 -27.16 1.33
N GLY A 153 5.77 -26.55 1.21
CA GLY A 153 5.26 -25.59 2.21
C GLY A 153 5.81 -24.16 2.06
N VAL A 154 6.61 -23.89 1.04
CA VAL A 154 7.15 -22.56 0.71
C VAL A 154 6.68 -22.15 -0.68
N SER A 155 6.37 -20.88 -0.86
CA SER A 155 6.11 -20.29 -2.18
C SER A 155 7.21 -19.32 -2.56
N LEU A 156 7.44 -19.19 -3.86
CA LEU A 156 8.32 -18.19 -4.45
C LEU A 156 7.49 -17.31 -5.38
N VAL A 157 7.58 -16.00 -5.25
CA VAL A 157 7.06 -15.02 -6.21
C VAL A 157 8.26 -14.34 -6.86
N THR A 158 8.34 -14.41 -8.19
CA THR A 158 9.39 -13.77 -8.98
C THR A 158 8.78 -12.55 -9.68
N VAL A 159 9.32 -11.37 -9.36
CA VAL A 159 8.79 -10.07 -9.78
C VAL A 159 9.83 -9.36 -10.66
N PRO A 160 9.55 -9.12 -11.94
CA PRO A 160 10.47 -8.36 -12.78
C PRO A 160 10.48 -6.87 -12.39
N ILE A 161 11.66 -6.32 -12.18
CA ILE A 161 11.85 -4.89 -11.85
C ILE A 161 12.00 -4.07 -13.13
N ASN A 162 12.90 -4.51 -14.01
CA ASN A 162 13.15 -3.95 -15.34
C ASN A 162 13.41 -5.10 -16.34
N THR A 163 14.04 -4.84 -17.48
CA THR A 163 14.32 -5.85 -18.50
C THR A 163 15.42 -6.84 -18.12
N THR A 164 16.26 -6.52 -17.13
CA THR A 164 17.45 -7.30 -16.75
C THR A 164 17.43 -7.79 -15.30
N GLU A 165 16.59 -7.21 -14.45
CA GLU A 165 16.57 -7.47 -13.00
C GLU A 165 15.20 -7.97 -12.53
N GLU A 166 15.24 -8.92 -11.60
CA GLU A 166 14.07 -9.47 -10.93
C GLU A 166 14.31 -9.56 -9.42
N VAL A 167 13.23 -9.49 -8.65
CA VAL A 167 13.23 -9.73 -7.21
C VAL A 167 12.50 -11.04 -6.93
N ASN A 168 13.16 -11.89 -6.16
CA ASN A 168 12.63 -13.17 -5.71
C ASN A 168 12.15 -13.06 -4.26
N ILE A 169 10.86 -13.30 -4.05
CA ILE A 169 10.18 -13.20 -2.75
C ILE A 169 9.80 -14.59 -2.28
N TRP A 170 10.45 -15.05 -1.23
CA TRP A 170 10.16 -16.30 -0.57
C TRP A 170 9.05 -16.08 0.45
N ILE A 171 7.98 -16.85 0.37
CA ILE A 171 6.84 -16.80 1.29
C ILE A 171 6.78 -18.12 2.03
N GLU A 172 7.00 -18.05 3.33
CA GLU A 172 6.94 -19.13 4.30
C GLU A 172 5.71 -18.93 5.21
N PRO A 173 5.25 -19.93 5.98
CA PRO A 173 4.00 -19.83 6.74
C PRO A 173 3.87 -18.60 7.65
N SER A 174 4.98 -18.09 8.19
CA SER A 174 4.98 -16.96 9.13
C SER A 174 5.55 -15.67 8.57
N HIS A 175 6.27 -15.72 7.45
CA HIS A 175 7.04 -14.58 6.98
C HIS A 175 7.28 -14.63 5.48
N LEU A 176 7.58 -13.47 4.93
CA LEU A 176 8.13 -13.33 3.59
C LEU A 176 9.55 -12.77 3.68
N SER A 177 10.41 -13.13 2.72
CA SER A 177 11.76 -12.59 2.62
C SER A 177 12.15 -12.33 1.18
N TYR A 178 12.90 -11.26 0.96
CA TYR A 178 13.37 -10.85 -0.35
C TYR A 178 14.66 -10.05 -0.21
N THR A 179 15.40 -9.93 -1.30
CA THR A 179 16.59 -9.09 -1.38
C THR A 179 16.32 -7.99 -2.39
N THR A 180 16.53 -6.73 -2.01
CA THR A 180 16.42 -5.59 -2.94
C THR A 180 17.55 -5.64 -3.97
N PRO A 181 17.43 -4.94 -5.12
CA PRO A 181 18.54 -4.80 -6.08
C PRO A 181 19.83 -4.24 -5.44
N THR A 182 19.70 -3.44 -4.38
CA THR A 182 20.84 -2.93 -3.59
C THR A 182 21.56 -3.99 -2.74
N GLY A 183 21.08 -5.24 -2.72
CA GLY A 183 21.64 -6.34 -1.95
C GLY A 183 21.14 -6.43 -0.49
N THR A 184 20.26 -5.52 -0.06
CA THR A 184 19.71 -5.54 1.31
C THR A 184 18.68 -6.66 1.43
N ARG A 185 18.89 -7.59 2.38
CA ARG A 185 17.93 -8.66 2.67
C ARG A 185 16.87 -8.18 3.67
N HIS A 186 15.61 -8.36 3.31
CA HIS A 186 14.45 -8.07 4.15
C HIS A 186 13.76 -9.37 4.57
N ARG A 187 13.27 -9.41 5.80
CA ARG A 187 12.42 -10.48 6.33
C ARG A 187 11.28 -9.85 7.12
N ARG A 188 10.04 -10.07 6.68
CA ARG A 188 8.84 -9.43 7.23
C ARG A 188 7.78 -10.47 7.59
N PRO A 189 6.93 -10.25 8.60
CA PRO A 189 5.78 -11.11 8.86
C PRO A 189 4.91 -11.28 7.61
N ILE A 190 4.28 -12.45 7.42
CA ILE A 190 3.46 -12.71 6.22
C ILE A 190 2.28 -11.74 6.09
N ILE A 191 1.80 -11.18 7.20
CA ILE A 191 0.74 -10.16 7.18
C ILE A 191 1.17 -8.86 6.48
N ASP A 192 2.48 -8.58 6.39
CA ASP A 192 3.01 -7.42 5.65
C ASP A 192 3.01 -7.66 4.13
N LEU A 193 2.29 -8.66 3.62
CA LEU A 193 2.21 -8.99 2.19
C LEU A 193 1.81 -7.79 1.35
N GLN A 194 0.76 -7.06 1.78
CA GLN A 194 0.26 -5.89 1.06
C GLN A 194 1.24 -4.72 1.15
N ASP A 195 1.78 -4.43 2.33
CA ASP A 195 2.77 -3.36 2.53
C ASP A 195 4.05 -3.63 1.70
N THR A 196 4.48 -4.89 1.62
CA THR A 196 5.59 -5.31 0.75
C THR A 196 5.25 -5.13 -0.73
N THR A 197 4.02 -5.44 -1.13
CA THR A 197 3.55 -5.24 -2.51
C THR A 197 3.60 -3.76 -2.90
N GLU A 198 3.13 -2.86 -2.03
CA GLU A 198 3.21 -1.41 -2.30
C GLU A 198 4.65 -0.89 -2.40
N ILE A 199 5.57 -1.37 -1.55
CA ILE A 199 7.00 -1.01 -1.64
C ILE A 199 7.59 -1.43 -3.00
N LEU A 200 7.27 -2.64 -3.47
CA LEU A 200 7.75 -3.14 -4.76
C LEU A 200 7.17 -2.34 -5.92
N VAL A 201 5.86 -2.05 -5.90
CA VAL A 201 5.21 -1.24 -6.94
C VAL A 201 5.82 0.17 -7.01
N CYS A 202 6.08 0.79 -5.86
CA CYS A 202 6.73 2.09 -5.78
C CYS A 202 8.15 2.05 -6.38
N HIS A 203 8.95 1.06 -5.99
CA HIS A 203 10.31 0.88 -6.49
C HIS A 203 10.35 0.64 -8.01
N ILE A 204 9.49 -0.24 -8.54
CA ILE A 204 9.38 -0.50 -9.98
C ILE A 204 8.97 0.78 -10.74
N GLY A 205 8.08 1.58 -10.16
CA GLY A 205 7.69 2.88 -10.72
C GLY A 205 8.87 3.81 -10.89
N GLN A 206 9.71 3.93 -9.86
CA GLN A 206 10.91 4.78 -9.88
C GLN A 206 11.97 4.29 -10.88
N SER A 207 12.22 2.99 -10.97
CA SER A 207 13.17 2.43 -11.94
C SER A 207 12.76 2.68 -13.39
N ARG A 208 11.46 2.57 -13.71
CA ARG A 208 10.93 2.80 -15.08
C ARG A 208 10.95 4.26 -15.52
N GLU A 209 11.01 5.20 -14.58
CA GLU A 209 11.14 6.63 -14.88
C GLU A 209 12.59 7.04 -15.13
N GLY A 210 13.56 6.37 -14.49
CA GLY A 210 14.99 6.62 -14.72
C GLY A 210 15.53 6.08 -16.06
N ASP A 211 14.86 5.09 -16.66
CA ASP A 211 15.22 4.51 -17.96
C ASP A 211 14.69 5.30 -19.18
N ARG A 212 13.95 6.40 -18.97
CA ARG A 212 13.38 7.26 -20.02
C ARG A 212 14.14 8.56 -20.17
#